data_AF-A0A7V0QJK1-F1
#
_entry.id   AF-A0A7V0QJK1-F1
#
_cell.length_a   1.000
_cell.length_b   1.000
_cell.length_c   1.000
_cell.angle_alpha   90.00
_cell.angle_beta   90.00
_cell.angle_gamma   90.00
#
_symmetry.space_group_name_H-M   'P 1'
#
loop_
_entity.id
_entity.type
_entity.pdbx_description
1 polymer ?
#
loop_
_entity_poly.entity_id
_entity_poly.type
_entity_poly.pdbx_seq_one_letter_code
_entity_poly.pdbx_strand_id
1 'polypeptide(L)' 'VRRAEAVETVNSELKWFDWKRYSNRQDQAMLMGGIIGSVTYRGDLGEFVPFIDFCSRVHLGKQTTFGLGKISYEILE' A
#
# COMPACT_ATOMS: atom_id res chain seq x y z
N VAL A 1 -4.38 7.65 -15.14
CA VAL A 1 -4.17 8.69 -14.10
C VAL A 1 -5.34 9.66 -14.05
N ARG A 2 -5.68 10.41 -15.13
CA ARG A 2 -6.81 11.38 -15.14
C ARG A 2 -8.13 10.89 -14.50
N ARG A 3 -8.53 9.64 -14.73
CA ARG A 3 -9.77 9.10 -14.13
C ARG A 3 -9.69 8.97 -12.61
N ALA A 4 -8.51 8.62 -12.08
CA ALA A 4 -8.28 8.54 -10.64
C ALA A 4 -8.23 9.91 -9.96
N GLU A 5 -8.02 11.00 -10.71
CA GLU A 5 -8.05 12.37 -10.16
C GLU A 5 -9.46 12.78 -9.73
N ALA A 6 -10.50 12.12 -10.25
CA ALA A 6 -11.89 12.34 -9.84
C ALA A 6 -12.28 11.56 -8.57
N VAL A 7 -11.37 10.73 -8.03
CA VAL A 7 -11.59 9.97 -6.79
C VAL A 7 -11.19 10.83 -5.60
N GLU A 8 -12.13 11.01 -4.67
CA GLU A 8 -11.94 11.78 -3.44
C GLU A 8 -11.28 10.92 -2.36
N THR A 9 -10.38 11.51 -1.58
CA THR A 9 -9.89 10.92 -0.32
C THR A 9 -10.76 11.43 0.83
N VAL A 10 -11.54 10.55 1.45
CA VAL A 10 -12.48 10.89 2.53
C VAL A 10 -11.80 10.89 3.89
N ASN A 11 -10.88 9.96 4.10
CA ASN A 11 -10.12 9.83 5.34
C ASN A 11 -8.73 9.27 5.03
N SER A 12 -7.72 9.70 5.79
CA SER A 12 -6.35 9.20 5.68
C SER A 12 -5.69 9.20 7.04
N GLU A 13 -5.33 8.01 7.51
CA GLU A 13 -4.49 7.78 8.69
C GLU A 13 -3.13 7.20 8.28
N LEU A 14 -2.71 7.50 7.05
CA LEU A 14 -1.44 7.05 6.50
C LEU A 14 -0.28 7.76 7.19
N LYS A 15 0.74 7.00 7.55
CA LYS A 15 2.00 7.52 8.09
C LYS A 15 3.18 6.77 7.51
N TRP A 16 4.31 7.47 7.44
CA TRP A 16 5.58 6.83 7.14
C TRP A 16 6.06 6.06 8.38
N PHE A 17 6.51 4.83 8.18
CA PHE A 17 7.11 4.00 9.21
C PHE A 17 8.48 3.53 8.73
N ASP A 18 9.52 3.95 9.44
CA ASP A 18 10.88 3.52 9.18
C ASP A 18 11.24 2.27 9.98
N TRP A 19 11.65 1.23 9.26
CA TRP A 19 12.19 0.01 9.85
C TRP A 19 13.57 -0.27 9.28
N LYS A 20 14.54 -0.56 10.15
CA LYS A 20 15.85 -1.10 9.79
C LYS A 20 15.91 -2.63 9.94
N ARG A 21 16.33 -3.33 8.89
CA ARG A 21 16.67 -4.76 8.95
C ARG A 21 18.15 -4.96 8.66
N TYR A 22 18.86 -5.71 9.49
CA TYR A 22 20.24 -6.09 9.17
C TYR A 22 20.27 -7.16 8.07
N SER A 23 21.18 -7.00 7.09
CA SER A 23 21.39 -7.99 6.04
C SER A 23 22.72 -8.69 6.26
N ASN A 24 22.67 -9.96 6.71
CA ASN A 24 23.88 -10.77 6.85
C ASN A 24 24.62 -10.98 5.52
N ARG A 25 23.90 -10.96 4.38
CA ARG A 25 24.51 -11.09 3.05
C ARG A 25 25.34 -9.88 2.63
N GLN A 26 24.93 -8.68 3.05
CA GLN A 26 25.56 -7.42 2.66
C GLN A 26 26.33 -6.77 3.82
N ASP A 27 26.33 -7.43 4.98
CA ASP A 27 26.88 -6.95 6.25
C ASP A 27 26.50 -5.49 6.59
N GLN A 28 25.23 -5.13 6.35
CA GLN A 28 24.76 -3.76 6.54
C GLN A 28 23.29 -3.68 6.95
N ALA A 29 22.93 -2.59 7.64
CA ALA A 29 21.54 -2.25 7.92
C ALA A 29 20.83 -1.72 6.67
N MET A 30 19.71 -2.33 6.32
CA MET A 30 18.83 -1.92 5.23
C MET A 30 17.67 -1.10 5.77
N LEU A 31 17.38 0.03 5.12
CA LEU A 31 16.13 0.76 5.33
C LEU A 31 15.00 0.05 4.58
N MET A 32 13.99 -0.37 5.32
CA MET A 32 12.80 -1.07 4.86
C MET A 32 11.53 -0.25 5.22
N GLY A 33 11.65 1.08 5.20
CA GLY A 33 10.55 1.98 5.49
C GLY A 33 9.48 1.99 4.41
N GLY A 34 8.28 2.38 4.79
CA GLY A 34 7.15 2.49 3.88
C GLY A 34 5.94 3.15 4.53
N ILE A 35 4.85 3.23 3.78
CA ILE A 35 3.58 3.77 4.26
C ILE A 35 2.81 2.66 4.99
N ILE A 36 2.28 2.98 6.17
CA ILE A 36 1.34 2.15 6.92
C ILE A 36 0.11 2.97 7.30
N GLY A 37 -0.99 2.29 7.65
CA GLY A 37 -2.24 2.91 8.07
C GLY A 37 -3.38 2.56 7.12
N SER A 38 -4.43 3.37 7.15
CA SER A 38 -5.64 3.22 6.35
C SER A 38 -5.92 4.50 5.55
N VAL A 39 -6.65 4.33 4.45
CA VAL A 39 -7.16 5.42 3.63
C VAL A 39 -8.50 5.00 3.05
N THR A 40 -9.45 5.94 3.04
CA THR A 40 -10.80 5.72 2.49
C THR A 40 -10.98 6.61 1.28
N TYR A 41 -11.41 6.01 0.18
CA TYR A 41 -11.68 6.72 -1.08
C TYR A 41 -13.17 6.69 -1.43
N ARG A 42 -13.63 7.70 -2.16
CA ARG A 42 -15.01 7.82 -2.66
C ARG A 42 -15.02 8.30 -4.11
N GLY A 43 -15.93 7.73 -4.91
CA GLY A 43 -16.12 8.10 -6.31
C GLY A 43 -16.46 6.87 -7.16
N ASP A 44 -16.21 6.98 -8.47
CA ASP A 44 -16.30 5.83 -9.38
C ASP A 44 -15.08 4.91 -9.20
N LEU A 45 -15.17 4.00 -8.24
CA LEU A 45 -14.08 3.11 -7.86
C LEU A 45 -14.05 1.81 -8.68
N GLY A 46 -15.12 1.51 -9.43
CA GLY A 46 -15.34 0.18 -10.02
C GLY A 46 -14.19 -0.29 -10.93
N GLU A 47 -13.61 0.62 -11.72
CA GLU A 47 -12.48 0.30 -12.59
C GLU A 47 -11.17 -0.03 -11.84
N PHE A 48 -11.04 0.42 -10.58
CA PHE A 48 -9.83 0.26 -9.78
C PHE A 48 -9.88 -0.98 -8.89
N VAL A 49 -11.07 -1.44 -8.50
CA VAL A 49 -11.27 -2.59 -7.61
C VAL A 49 -10.50 -3.85 -8.05
N PRO A 50 -10.48 -4.26 -9.33
CA PRO A 50 -9.71 -5.44 -9.75
C PRO A 50 -8.21 -5.34 -9.47
N PHE A 51 -7.64 -4.13 -9.55
CA PHE A 51 -6.22 -3.90 -9.25
C PHE A 51 -5.96 -3.93 -7.75
N ILE A 52 -6.86 -3.36 -6.94
CA ILE A 52 -6.77 -3.42 -5.47
C ILE A 52 -6.90 -4.88 -5.00
N ASP A 53 -7.82 -5.64 -5.58
CA ASP A 53 -7.99 -7.06 -5.29
C ASP A 53 -6.73 -7.88 -5.62
N PHE A 54 -6.13 -7.63 -6.78
CA PHE A 54 -4.84 -8.22 -7.14
C PHE A 54 -3.76 -7.88 -6.12
N CYS A 55 -3.61 -6.59 -5.77
CA CYS A 55 -2.62 -6.12 -4.81
C CYS A 55 -2.83 -6.68 -3.39
N SER A 56 -4.07 -6.99 -3.00
CA SER A 56 -4.34 -7.65 -1.71
C SER A 56 -3.74 -9.05 -1.63
N ARG A 57 -3.59 -9.73 -2.77
CA ARG A 57 -3.03 -11.09 -2.89
C ARG A 57 -1.53 -11.11 -3.12
N VAL A 58 -0.99 -10.16 -3.88
CA VAL A 58 0.43 -10.15 -4.28
C VAL A 58 1.28 -9.08 -3.60
N HIS A 59 0.65 -8.27 -2.75
CA HIS A 59 1.21 -7.05 -2.15
C HIS A 59 1.56 -5.97 -3.18
N LEU A 60 1.83 -4.74 -2.71
CA LEU A 60 2.09 -3.58 -3.55
C LEU A 60 3.43 -2.91 -3.23
N GLY A 61 4.16 -2.51 -4.28
CA GLY A 61 5.38 -1.70 -4.15
C GLY A 61 6.66 -2.53 -4.13
N LYS A 62 7.65 -2.07 -3.36
CA LYS A 62 9.00 -2.65 -3.32
C LYS A 62 9.07 -3.75 -2.24
N GLN A 63 9.93 -4.75 -2.47
CA GLN A 63 10.26 -5.78 -1.46
C GLN A 63 9.05 -6.64 -1.03
N THR A 64 8.09 -6.86 -1.91
CA THR A 64 6.90 -7.71 -1.66
C THR A 64 7.26 -9.15 -1.30
N THR A 65 8.32 -9.71 -1.89
CA THR A 65 8.87 -11.03 -1.53
C THR A 65 9.39 -11.10 -0.08
N PHE A 66 9.69 -9.97 0.55
CA PHE A 66 10.04 -9.89 1.97
C PHE A 66 8.82 -9.63 2.88
N GLY A 67 7.60 -9.69 2.34
CA GLY A 67 6.36 -9.50 3.08
C GLY A 67 5.88 -8.06 3.19
N LEU A 68 6.56 -7.09 2.56
CA LEU A 68 6.17 -5.68 2.58
C LEU A 68 5.02 -5.40 1.60
N GLY A 69 4.31 -4.29 1.82
CA GLY A 69 3.28 -3.82 0.90
C GLY A 69 1.96 -4.59 0.98
N LYS A 70 1.76 -5.40 2.03
CA LYS A 70 0.50 -6.11 2.25
C LYS A 70 -0.62 -5.11 2.49
N ILE A 71 -1.72 -5.26 1.77
CA ILE A 71 -2.94 -4.47 1.96
C ILE A 71 -4.15 -5.39 2.06
N SER A 72 -5.20 -4.91 2.71
CA SER A 72 -6.55 -5.45 2.65
C SER A 72 -7.50 -4.32 2.32
N TYR A 73 -8.67 -4.65 1.79
CA TYR A 73 -9.70 -3.66 1.47
C TYR A 73 -11.07 -4.21 1.82
N GLU A 74 -12.01 -3.30 2.02
CA GLU A 74 -13.43 -3.56 2.15
C GLU A 74 -14.21 -2.48 1.40
N ILE A 75 -15.44 -2.80 1.00
CA ILE A 75 -16.35 -1.84 0.40
C ILE A 75 -17.28 -1.35 1.50
N LEU A 76 -17.32 -0.03 1.70
CA LEU A 76 -18.20 0.61 2.67
C LEU A 76 -19.51 0.99 1.97
N GLU A 77 -20.64 0.82 2.67
CA GLU A 77 -21.97 1.26 2.23
C GLU A 77 -22.20 2.76 2.46
#